data_AF-A0A7C3EJG4-F1
#
_entry.id   AF-A0A7C3EJG4-F1
#
_cell.length_a   1.000
_cell.length_b   1.000
_cell.length_c   1.000
_cell.angle_alpha   90.00
_cell.angle_beta   90.00
_cell.angle_gamma   90.00
#
_symmetry.space_group_name_H-M   'P 1'
#
loop_
_entity.id
_entity.type
_entity.pdbx_description
1 polymer ?
#
loop_
_entity_poly.entity_id
_entity_poly.type
_entity_poly.pdbx_seq_one_letter_code
_entity_poly.pdbx_strand_id
1 'polypeptide(L)'
;MSVTRLLRIGAIGASVPTLFAMSQEIARMRGQEPAPGLVAALAVLAGLLLVRAYVSERTRGAEFVLYNDLQWGLAVGAASAVVLRFLGWV
;
A
#
# COMPACT_ATOMS: atom_id res chain seq x y z
N MET A 1 14.24 13.78 -5.34
CA MET A 1 12.82 13.57 -5.02
C MET A 1 12.15 14.94 -4.93
N SER A 2 11.08 15.23 -5.67
CA SER A 2 10.39 16.54 -5.60
C SER A 2 9.26 16.52 -4.57
N VAL A 3 8.85 17.71 -4.08
CA VAL A 3 7.74 17.85 -3.13
C VAL A 3 6.43 17.26 -3.69
N THR A 4 6.10 17.59 -4.95
CA THR A 4 4.92 17.05 -5.64
C THR A 4 4.91 15.52 -5.68
N ARG A 5 6.09 14.92 -5.86
CA ARG A 5 6.25 13.47 -5.90
C ARG A 5 6.00 12.84 -4.54
N LEU A 6 6.55 13.42 -3.48
CA LEU A 6 6.28 12.98 -2.10
C LEU A 6 4.79 13.09 -1.75
N LEU A 7 4.13 14.18 -2.17
CA LEU A 7 2.69 14.35 -1.95
C LEU A 7 1.86 13.29 -2.67
N ARG A 8 2.18 12.96 -3.93
CA ARG A 8 1.49 11.87 -4.66
C ARG A 8 1.68 10.52 -3.99
N ILE A 9 2.93 10.15 -3.68
CA ILE A 9 3.25 8.89 -3.00
C ILE A 9 2.53 8.83 -1.65
N GLY A 10 2.57 9.91 -0.87
CA GLY A 10 1.90 10.01 0.42
C GLY A 10 0.38 9.90 0.31
N ALA A 11 -0.25 10.57 -0.65
CA ALA A 11 -1.70 10.49 -0.87
C ALA A 11 -2.14 9.07 -1.26
N ILE A 12 -1.41 8.41 -2.16
CA ILE A 12 -1.65 7.02 -2.53
C ILE A 12 -1.44 6.12 -1.31
N GLY A 13 -0.33 6.29 -0.58
CA GLY A 13 -0.01 5.53 0.61
C GLY A 13 -1.04 5.64 1.72
N ALA A 14 -1.57 6.83 1.99
CA ALA A 14 -2.60 7.06 3.01
C ALA A 14 -3.97 6.45 2.63
N SER A 15 -4.27 6.33 1.34
CA SER A 15 -5.53 5.75 0.88
C SER A 15 -5.62 4.24 1.14
N VAL A 16 -4.51 3.51 1.03
CA VAL A 16 -4.49 2.04 1.21
C VAL A 16 -4.96 1.57 2.59
N PRO A 17 -4.40 2.03 3.74
CA PRO A 17 -4.88 1.61 5.06
C PRO A 17 -6.32 2.03 5.32
N THR A 18 -6.73 3.19 4.80
CA THR A 18 -8.12 3.67 4.90
C THR A 18 -9.08 2.73 4.18
N LEU A 19 -8.78 2.40 2.91
CA LEU A 19 -9.58 1.47 2.11
C LEU A 19 -9.57 0.05 2.69
N PHE A 20 -8.43 -0.39 3.21
CA PHE A 20 -8.32 -1.69 3.89
C PHE A 20 -9.22 -1.75 5.12
N ALA A 21 -9.20 -0.72 5.98
CA ALA A 21 -10.08 -0.63 7.15
C ALA A 21 -11.56 -0.65 6.77
N MET A 22 -11.94 0.18 5.79
CA MET A 22 -13.32 0.21 5.27
C MET A 22 -13.74 -1.17 4.71
N SER A 23 -12.86 -1.85 3.98
CA SER A 23 -13.14 -3.19 3.45
C SER A 23 -13.37 -4.22 4.55
N GLN A 24 -12.58 -4.18 5.63
CA GLN A 24 -12.76 -5.08 6.78
C GLN A 24 -14.08 -4.79 7.51
N GLU A 25 -14.40 -3.51 7.68
CA GLU A 25 -15.63 -3.11 8.37
C GLU A 25 -16.87 -3.57 7.61
N ILE A 26 -16.89 -3.41 6.28
CA ILE A 26 -17.96 -3.92 5.41
C ILE A 26 -18.07 -5.45 5.51
N ALA A 27 -16.95 -6.16 5.54
CA ALA A 27 -16.94 -7.62 5.69
C ALA A 27 -17.55 -8.04 7.04
N ARG A 28 -17.17 -7.38 8.14
CA ARG A 28 -17.73 -7.61 9.48
C ARG A 28 -19.23 -7.35 9.52
N MET A 29 -19.70 -6.24 8.94
CA MET A 29 -21.14 -5.92 8.84
C MET A 29 -21.93 -6.99 8.07
N ARG A 30 -21.28 -7.74 7.17
CA ARG A 30 -21.87 -8.86 6.42
C ARG A 30 -21.72 -10.21 7.12
N GLY A 31 -21.19 -10.25 8.34
CA GLY A 31 -20.91 -11.49 9.07
C GLY A 31 -19.79 -12.32 8.45
N GLN A 32 -18.92 -11.71 7.63
CA GLN A 32 -17.76 -12.37 7.05
C GLN A 32 -16.56 -12.23 7.97
N GLU A 33 -15.90 -13.34 8.24
CA GLU A 33 -14.63 -13.32 8.95
C GLU A 33 -13.49 -12.83 8.03
N PRO A 34 -12.47 -12.15 8.58
CA PRO A 34 -11.28 -11.79 7.82
C PRO A 34 -10.64 -13.04 7.21
N ALA A 35 -10.35 -13.00 5.91
CA ALA A 35 -9.71 -14.13 5.25
C ALA A 35 -8.40 -14.52 5.97
N PRO A 36 -8.20 -15.81 6.28
CA PRO A 36 -7.00 -16.26 6.96
C PRO A 36 -5.76 -15.92 6.12
N GLY A 37 -4.73 -15.37 6.77
CA GLY A 37 -3.48 -14.99 6.10
C GLY A 37 -3.54 -13.67 5.30
N LEU A 38 -4.66 -12.95 5.28
CA LEU A 38 -4.80 -11.69 4.53
C LEU A 38 -3.72 -10.65 4.87
N VAL A 39 -3.37 -10.52 6.15
CA VAL A 39 -2.31 -9.59 6.60
C VAL A 39 -0.95 -10.02 6.08
N ALA A 40 -0.66 -11.32 6.08
CA ALA A 40 0.59 -11.86 5.55
C ALA A 40 0.67 -11.67 4.03
N ALA A 41 -0.42 -11.91 3.31
CA ALA A 41 -0.51 -11.65 1.87
C ALA A 41 -0.27 -10.16 1.56
N LEU A 42 -0.86 -9.26 2.35
CA LEU A 42 -0.65 -7.82 2.21
C LEU A 42 0.81 -7.41 2.48
N ALA A 43 1.46 -8.02 3.47
CA ALA A 43 2.88 -7.78 3.76
C ALA A 43 3.79 -8.25 2.62
N VAL A 44 3.52 -9.42 2.04
CA VAL A 44 4.25 -9.92 0.86
C VAL A 44 4.04 -8.99 -0.33
N LEU A 45 2.81 -8.55 -0.58
CA LEU A 45 2.51 -7.58 -1.64
C LEU A 45 3.25 -6.26 -1.45
N ALA A 46 3.31 -5.74 -0.22
CA ALA A 46 4.07 -4.53 0.10
C ALA A 46 5.54 -4.70 -0.27
N GLY A 47 6.16 -5.84 0.09
CA GLY A 47 7.54 -6.16 -0.25
C GLY A 47 7.77 -6.26 -1.76
N LEU A 48 6.91 -6.97 -2.48
CA LEU A 48 7.01 -7.11 -3.95
C LEU A 48 6.89 -5.76 -4.67
N LEU A 49 5.94 -4.92 -4.24
CA LEU A 49 5.76 -3.57 -4.80
C LEU A 49 6.94 -2.66 -4.49
N LEU A 50 7.51 -2.75 -3.28
CA LEU A 50 8.70 -2.00 -2.89
C LEU A 50 9.90 -2.36 -3.77
N VAL A 51 10.18 -3.66 -3.92
CA VAL A 51 11.27 -4.14 -4.79
C VAL A 51 11.05 -3.68 -6.22
N ARG A 52 9.82 -3.79 -6.73
CA ARG A 52 9.48 -3.34 -8.09
C ARG A 52 9.69 -1.84 -8.26
N ALA A 53 9.25 -1.02 -7.31
CA ALA A 53 9.41 0.44 -7.33
C ALA A 53 10.89 0.83 -7.32
N TYR A 54 11.69 0.13 -6.51
CA TYR A 54 13.12 0.35 -6.37
C TYR A 54 13.90 -0.01 -7.64
N VAL A 55 13.55 -1.13 -8.29
CA VAL A 55 14.18 -1.56 -9.55
C VAL A 55 13.73 -0.67 -10.71
N SER A 56 12.44 -0.36 -10.80
CA SER A 56 11.85 0.47 -11.84
C SER A 56 12.41 1.90 -11.81
N GLU A 57 12.62 2.49 -10.62
CA GLU A 57 13.29 3.80 -10.48
C GLU A 57 14.69 3.84 -11.10
N ARG A 58 15.43 2.72 -11.08
CA ARG A 58 16.81 2.65 -11.58
C ARG A 58 16.93 2.23 -13.04
N THR A 59 15.92 1.55 -13.55
CA THR A 59 15.99 0.88 -14.86
C THR A 59 15.13 1.54 -15.92
N ARG A 60 14.14 2.35 -15.52
CA ARG A 60 13.22 3.01 -16.43
C ARG A 60 13.46 4.51 -16.50
N GLY A 61 13.10 5.10 -17.64
CA GLY A 61 13.21 6.53 -17.87
C GLY A 61 12.15 7.36 -17.13
N ALA A 62 12.29 8.68 -17.24
CA ALA A 62 11.44 9.66 -16.56
C ALA A 62 9.95 9.57 -16.97
N GLU A 63 9.65 9.00 -18.13
CA GLU A 63 8.30 8.72 -18.62
C GLU A 63 7.51 7.78 -17.70
N PHE A 64 8.19 6.99 -16.86
CA PHE A 64 7.56 6.08 -15.89
C PHE A 64 7.41 6.65 -14.49
N VAL A 65 7.68 7.94 -14.26
CA VAL A 65 7.62 8.55 -12.91
C VAL A 65 6.26 8.34 -12.25
N LEU A 66 5.15 8.54 -12.96
CA LEU A 66 3.80 8.34 -12.39
C LEU A 66 3.57 6.88 -11.99
N TYR A 67 4.01 5.94 -12.83
CA TYR A 67 3.91 4.53 -12.55
C TYR A 67 4.76 4.14 -11.34
N ASN A 68 5.95 4.72 -11.20
CA ASN A 68 6.82 4.46 -10.07
C ASN A 68 6.28 5.06 -8.77
N ASP A 69 5.69 6.26 -8.83
CA ASP A 69 5.01 6.89 -7.70
C ASP A 69 3.85 6.05 -7.19
N LEU A 70 3.10 5.43 -8.11
CA LEU A 70 2.04 4.50 -7.75
C LEU A 70 2.61 3.27 -7.03
N GLN A 71 3.69 2.67 -7.52
CA GLN A 71 4.30 1.52 -6.86
C GLN A 71 4.84 1.86 -5.46
N TRP A 72 5.52 3.00 -5.32
CA TRP A 72 5.96 3.51 -4.02
C TRP A 72 4.80 3.75 -3.07
N GLY A 73 3.75 4.43 -3.55
CA GLY A 73 2.57 4.73 -2.76
C GLY A 73 1.86 3.45 -2.29
N LEU A 74 1.63 2.50 -3.19
CA LEU A 74 1.00 1.22 -2.84
C LEU A 74 1.87 0.38 -1.89
N ALA A 75 3.19 0.36 -2.08
CA ALA A 75 4.10 -0.37 -1.20
C ALA A 75 4.08 0.20 0.23
N VAL A 76 4.24 1.52 0.36
CA VAL A 76 4.20 2.22 1.66
C VAL A 76 2.83 2.09 2.29
N GLY A 77 1.76 2.25 1.51
CA GLY A 77 0.39 2.12 1.99
C GLY A 77 0.05 0.72 2.49
N ALA A 78 0.46 -0.33 1.76
CA ALA A 78 0.28 -1.71 2.17
C ALA A 78 1.09 -2.04 3.42
N ALA A 79 2.35 -1.59 3.51
CA ALA A 79 3.15 -1.73 4.71
C ALA A 79 2.51 -1.01 5.91
N SER A 80 1.99 0.21 5.70
CA SER A 80 1.31 0.98 6.74
C SER A 80 0.03 0.29 7.21
N ALA A 81 -0.77 -0.28 6.30
CA ALA A 81 -1.96 -1.04 6.64
C ALA A 81 -1.63 -2.26 7.51
N VAL A 82 -0.54 -2.97 7.21
CA VAL A 82 -0.05 -4.09 8.04
C VAL A 82 0.36 -3.60 9.42
N VAL A 83 1.14 -2.52 9.51
CA VAL A 83 1.57 -1.95 10.80
C VAL A 83 0.37 -1.49 11.64
N LEU A 84 -0.55 -0.72 11.06
CA LEU A 84 -1.76 -0.25 11.74
C LEU A 84 -2.65 -1.40 12.20
N ARG A 85 -2.72 -2.48 11.41
CA ARG A 85 -3.41 -3.71 11.78
C ARG A 85 -2.78 -4.37 13.00
N PHE A 86 -1.44 -4.46 13.06
CA PHE A 86 -0.73 -4.98 14.23
C PHE A 86 -0.90 -4.10 15.47
N LEU A 87 -1.02 -2.79 15.30
CA LEU A 87 -1.30 -1.85 16.40
C LEU A 87 -2.76 -1.89 16.86
N GLY A 88 -3.64 -2.61 16.17
CA GLY A 88 -5.08 -2.69 16.49
C GLY A 88 -5.90 -1.48 16.03
N TRP A 89 -5.34 -0.64 15.16
CA TRP A 89 -6.02 0.54 14.61
C TRP A 89 -6.92 0.20 13.42
N VAL A 90 -6.65 -0.94 12.77
CA VAL A 90 -7.38 -1.47 11.62
C VAL A 90 -7.68 -2.95 11.82
#